data_AF-A0A8J4VN66-F1
#
_entry.id   AF-A0A8J4VN66-F1
#
_cell.length_a   1.000
_cell.length_b   1.000
_cell.length_c   1.000
_cell.angle_alpha   90.00
_cell.angle_beta   90.00
_cell.angle_gamma   90.00
#
_symmetry.space_group_name_H-M   'P 1'
#
loop_
_entity.id
_entity.type
_entity.pdbx_description
1 polymer ?
#
loop_
_entity_poly.entity_id
_entity_poly.type
_entity_poly.pdbx_seq_one_letter_code
_entity_poly.pdbx_strand_id
1 'polypeptide(L)'
;MLRLVLLTSLAALVLGTDKFSRDDFPPDFVFGAAASAYQVEGAANLDGRTPSIWDTFAHAGIRNDTSIFEYPIAPWGLQGILEYIKQFYGNPPVYIHENGQRTRRNSTLEDWPRVKYLHGYIGSLLDALRNGSNTRGYFTWSFLDLFEMLDGYESSYGLYFVDLDDPDLKRQPKLSAHWYSNFLKGKNISSDGYIELQKNISAVSPYFLE
;
A
#
# COMPACT_ATOMS: atom_id res chain seq x y z
N MET A 1 -16.34 -42.70 -33.32
CA MET A 1 -17.04 -41.56 -32.70
C MET A 1 -16.49 -41.38 -31.29
N LEU A 2 -15.58 -40.44 -31.08
CA LEU A 2 -15.04 -40.11 -29.75
C LEU A 2 -15.25 -38.61 -29.53
N ARG A 3 -16.12 -38.24 -28.58
CA ARG A 3 -16.36 -36.83 -28.21
C ARG A 3 -15.30 -36.41 -27.20
N LEU A 4 -14.38 -35.54 -27.63
CA LEU A 4 -13.43 -34.86 -26.79
C LEU A 4 -14.16 -33.67 -26.12
N VAL A 5 -14.40 -33.75 -24.82
CA VAL A 5 -14.88 -32.62 -24.01
C VAL A 5 -13.64 -31.84 -23.57
N LEU A 6 -13.35 -30.72 -24.24
CA LEU A 6 -12.39 -29.74 -23.73
C LEU A 6 -13.06 -29.01 -22.56
N LEU A 7 -12.62 -29.30 -21.33
CA LEU A 7 -12.76 -28.35 -20.23
C LEU A 7 -11.78 -27.20 -20.49
N THR A 8 -12.27 -26.10 -21.05
CA THR A 8 -11.55 -24.83 -20.99
C THR A 8 -11.73 -24.27 -19.58
N SER A 9 -10.74 -24.45 -18.71
CA SER A 9 -10.61 -23.68 -17.49
C SER A 9 -10.28 -22.23 -17.86
N LEU A 10 -11.31 -21.46 -18.20
CA LEU A 10 -11.22 -20.02 -18.29
C LEU A 10 -11.21 -19.50 -16.85
N ALA A 11 -10.03 -19.51 -16.21
CA ALA A 11 -9.77 -18.60 -15.12
C ALA A 11 -9.77 -17.20 -15.74
N ALA A 12 -10.97 -16.62 -15.88
CA ALA A 12 -11.11 -15.22 -16.16
C ALA A 12 -10.34 -14.51 -15.05
N LEU A 13 -9.25 -13.84 -15.43
CA LEU A 13 -8.60 -12.87 -14.59
C LEU A 13 -9.64 -11.78 -14.36
N VAL A 14 -10.45 -11.92 -13.31
CA VAL A 14 -11.34 -10.89 -12.83
C VAL A 14 -10.43 -9.83 -12.23
N LEU A 15 -9.86 -8.98 -13.08
CA LEU A 15 -9.52 -7.63 -12.67
C LEU A 15 -10.87 -6.95 -12.43
N GLY A 16 -11.39 -7.14 -11.21
CA GLY A 16 -12.69 -6.62 -10.80
C GLY A 16 -12.75 -5.15 -11.13
N THR A 17 -13.65 -4.80 -12.05
CA THR A 17 -14.21 -3.47 -12.22
C THR A 17 -15.21 -3.17 -11.09
N ASP A 18 -15.00 -3.77 -9.92
CA ASP A 18 -15.92 -3.69 -8.82
C ASP A 18 -15.74 -2.34 -8.16
N LYS A 19 -16.72 -1.47 -8.42
CA LYS A 19 -16.84 -0.19 -7.75
C LYS A 19 -17.14 -0.47 -6.28
N PHE A 20 -16.21 -0.13 -5.40
CA PHE A 20 -16.43 -0.12 -3.97
C PHE A 20 -15.98 1.21 -3.38
N SER A 21 -16.50 1.51 -2.20
CA SER A 21 -16.29 2.74 -1.45
C SER A 21 -16.09 2.43 0.03
N ARG A 22 -15.71 3.44 0.82
CA ARG A 22 -15.64 3.28 2.28
C ARG A 22 -16.98 2.87 2.90
N ASP A 23 -18.10 3.22 2.27
CA ASP A 23 -19.44 2.94 2.78
C ASP A 23 -19.85 1.46 2.64
N ASP A 24 -19.12 0.68 1.83
CA ASP A 24 -19.31 -0.77 1.72
C ASP A 24 -18.73 -1.55 2.93
N PHE A 25 -17.95 -0.89 3.78
CA PHE A 25 -17.35 -1.47 4.98
C PHE A 25 -18.21 -1.17 6.23
N PRO A 26 -18.15 -2.00 7.28
CA PRO A 26 -18.84 -1.72 8.54
C PRO A 26 -18.55 -0.30 9.07
N PRO A 27 -19.53 0.38 9.69
CA PRO A 27 -19.33 1.74 10.21
C PRO A 27 -18.17 1.83 11.22
N ASP A 28 -17.96 0.77 12.01
CA ASP A 28 -16.91 0.65 13.02
C ASP A 28 -15.59 0.08 12.46
N PHE A 29 -15.51 -0.22 11.16
CA PHE A 29 -14.27 -0.70 10.55
C PHE A 29 -13.19 0.38 10.53
N VAL A 30 -12.00 0.05 11.03
CA VAL A 30 -10.91 1.00 11.21
C VAL A 30 -9.97 0.98 10.01
N PHE A 31 -9.79 2.13 9.37
CA PHE A 31 -8.75 2.33 8.38
C PHE A 31 -7.68 3.28 8.93
N GLY A 32 -6.43 3.06 8.55
CA GLY A 32 -5.33 3.94 8.90
C GLY A 32 -4.11 3.74 8.02
N ALA A 33 -3.05 4.46 8.33
CA ALA A 33 -1.72 4.23 7.79
C ALA A 33 -0.78 3.84 8.93
N ALA A 34 0.08 2.87 8.66
CA ALA A 34 1.08 2.40 9.60
C ALA A 34 2.40 3.17 9.43
N ALA A 35 3.17 3.20 10.52
CA ALA A 35 4.51 3.77 10.58
C ALA A 35 5.29 3.04 11.70
N SER A 36 6.60 2.94 11.54
CA SER A 36 7.50 2.36 12.55
C SER A 36 8.41 3.44 13.11
N ALA A 37 8.46 3.55 14.44
CA ALA A 37 9.22 4.59 15.13
C ALA A 37 10.69 4.62 14.69
N TYR A 38 11.37 3.47 14.68
CA TYR A 38 12.76 3.37 14.25
C TYR A 38 12.99 3.89 12.81
N GLN A 39 12.02 3.66 11.93
CA GLN A 39 12.13 4.00 10.52
C GLN A 39 11.80 5.47 10.23
N VAL A 40 11.07 6.13 11.14
CA VAL A 40 10.60 7.53 11.01
C VAL A 40 11.44 8.52 11.81
N GLU A 41 11.99 8.12 12.96
CA GLU A 41 12.48 9.08 13.96
C GLU A 41 13.67 9.92 13.50
N GLY A 42 14.45 9.50 12.50
CA GLY A 42 15.46 10.35 11.82
C GLY A 42 16.59 10.89 12.70
N ALA A 43 16.47 10.79 14.03
CA ALA A 43 17.36 11.27 15.08
C ALA A 43 18.47 10.25 15.38
N ALA A 44 18.96 9.56 14.36
CA ALA A 44 19.95 8.49 14.53
C ALA A 44 21.25 8.97 15.21
N ASN A 45 21.55 10.27 15.12
CA ASN A 45 22.75 10.90 15.71
C ASN A 45 22.43 12.13 16.58
N LEU A 46 21.17 12.34 16.97
CA LEU A 46 20.75 13.49 17.79
C LEU A 46 20.56 13.05 19.26
N ASP A 47 20.40 14.04 20.13
CA ASP A 47 20.00 13.88 21.54
C ASP A 47 20.87 12.93 22.38
N GLY A 48 22.15 12.80 22.01
CA GLY A 48 23.12 11.97 22.73
C GLY A 48 22.94 10.45 22.52
N ARG A 49 22.14 10.04 21.53
CA ARG A 49 22.01 8.63 21.14
C ARG A 49 23.38 8.07 20.69
N THR A 50 23.77 6.93 21.24
CA THR A 50 24.92 6.16 20.76
C THR A 50 24.51 5.15 19.69
N PRO A 51 25.42 4.73 18.80
CA PRO A 51 25.12 3.70 17.79
C PRO A 51 24.51 2.43 18.39
N SER A 52 23.51 1.88 17.72
CA SER A 52 22.83 0.63 18.05
C SER A 52 23.17 -0.48 17.04
N ILE A 53 22.79 -1.72 17.36
CA ILE A 53 22.98 -2.87 16.47
C ILE A 53 22.31 -2.65 15.10
N TRP A 54 21.18 -1.94 15.08
CA TRP A 54 20.45 -1.62 13.86
C TRP A 54 21.19 -0.64 12.96
N ASP A 55 21.94 0.32 13.53
CA ASP A 55 22.79 1.21 12.74
C ASP A 55 23.90 0.42 12.07
N THR A 56 24.52 -0.53 12.78
CA THR A 56 25.55 -1.40 12.21
C THR A 56 25.00 -2.23 11.04
N PHE A 57 23.83 -2.86 11.19
CA PHE A 57 23.21 -3.63 10.11
C PHE A 57 22.80 -2.78 8.91
N ALA A 58 22.21 -1.60 9.15
CA ALA A 58 21.85 -0.65 8.12
C ALA A 58 23.06 -0.20 7.27
N HIS A 59 24.20 0.05 7.91
CA HIS A 59 25.43 0.48 7.24
C HIS A 59 26.27 -0.68 6.67
N ALA A 60 26.03 -1.93 7.09
CA ALA A 60 26.77 -3.10 6.62
C ALA A 60 26.55 -3.41 5.14
N GLY A 61 25.55 -2.79 4.50
CA GLY A 61 25.45 -2.75 3.04
C GLY A 61 25.36 -4.13 2.37
N ILE A 62 24.60 -5.07 2.95
CA ILE A 62 24.31 -6.36 2.30
C ILE A 62 23.44 -6.09 1.05
N ARG A 63 24.08 -5.64 -0.02
CA ARG A 63 23.47 -5.28 -1.30
C ARG A 63 23.85 -6.34 -2.32
N ASN A 64 23.00 -7.35 -2.44
CA ASN A 64 23.02 -8.24 -3.60
C ASN A 64 21.61 -8.57 -4.08
N ASP A 65 20.63 -7.73 -3.74
CA ASP A 65 19.29 -7.91 -4.25
C ASP A 65 19.13 -7.20 -5.60
N THR A 66 19.30 -7.98 -6.66
CA THR A 66 18.93 -7.61 -8.03
C THR A 66 17.45 -7.94 -8.31
N SER A 67 16.64 -8.27 -7.30
CA SER A 67 15.27 -8.70 -7.48
C SER A 67 14.38 -7.58 -8.05
N ILE A 68 13.66 -8.00 -9.09
CA ILE A 68 12.56 -7.36 -9.81
C ILE A 68 11.83 -6.27 -9.01
N PHE A 69 11.82 -5.08 -9.61
CA PHE A 69 11.58 -3.76 -9.03
C PHE A 69 10.25 -3.53 -8.27
N GLU A 70 9.30 -4.46 -8.31
CA GLU A 70 8.04 -4.39 -7.56
C GLU A 70 7.55 -5.81 -7.29
N TYR A 71 7.09 -6.10 -6.06
CA TYR A 71 6.46 -7.40 -5.78
C TYR A 71 5.17 -7.54 -6.61
N PRO A 72 4.86 -8.75 -7.12
CA PRO A 72 3.61 -8.98 -7.82
C PRO A 72 2.39 -8.65 -6.94
N ILE A 73 1.43 -7.92 -7.50
CA ILE A 73 0.17 -7.59 -6.85
C ILE A 73 -0.70 -8.86 -6.83
N ALA A 74 -0.93 -9.43 -5.64
CA ALA A 74 -1.68 -10.68 -5.47
C ALA A 74 -2.77 -10.55 -4.38
N PRO A 75 -3.86 -9.80 -4.63
CA PRO A 75 -4.87 -9.50 -3.61
C PRO A 75 -5.61 -10.75 -3.10
N TRP A 76 -5.77 -11.76 -3.96
CA TRP A 76 -6.31 -13.06 -3.60
C TRP A 76 -5.54 -13.74 -2.46
N GLY A 77 -4.25 -13.44 -2.29
CA GLY A 77 -3.44 -13.95 -1.18
C GLY A 77 -3.91 -13.43 0.17
N LEU A 78 -4.29 -12.14 0.24
CA LEU A 78 -4.86 -11.55 1.46
C LEU A 78 -6.24 -12.18 1.77
N GLN A 79 -7.09 -12.35 0.77
CA GLN A 79 -8.37 -13.03 0.96
C GLN A 79 -8.17 -14.46 1.45
N GLY A 80 -7.23 -15.20 0.86
CA GLY A 80 -6.91 -16.58 1.22
C GLY A 80 -6.41 -16.72 2.66
N ILE A 81 -5.54 -15.83 3.14
CA ILE A 81 -5.06 -15.89 4.53
C ILE A 81 -6.16 -15.53 5.54
N LEU A 82 -7.04 -14.57 5.22
CA LEU A 82 -8.18 -14.24 6.07
C LEU A 82 -9.19 -15.40 6.13
N GLU A 83 -9.44 -16.06 5.00
CA GLU A 83 -10.27 -17.26 4.94
C GLU A 83 -9.67 -18.41 5.76
N TYR A 84 -8.35 -18.60 5.67
CA TYR A 84 -7.63 -19.59 6.47
C TYR A 84 -7.74 -19.29 7.98
N ILE A 85 -7.53 -18.04 8.40
CA ILE A 85 -7.70 -17.63 9.80
C ILE A 85 -9.13 -17.90 10.28
N LYS A 86 -10.12 -17.55 9.46
CA LYS A 86 -11.54 -17.80 9.75
C LYS A 86 -11.81 -19.29 9.98
N GLN A 87 -11.37 -20.15 9.05
CA GLN A 87 -11.68 -21.59 9.07
C GLN A 87 -10.91 -22.36 10.15
N PHE A 88 -9.63 -22.04 10.36
CA PHE A 88 -8.74 -22.86 11.18
C PHE A 88 -8.47 -22.30 12.58
N TYR A 89 -8.79 -21.03 12.84
CA TYR A 89 -8.55 -20.37 14.13
C TYR A 89 -9.82 -19.86 14.81
N GLY A 90 -11.01 -20.25 14.32
CA GLY A 90 -12.29 -19.88 14.93
C GLY A 90 -12.71 -18.43 14.71
N ASN A 91 -12.27 -17.82 13.60
CA ASN A 91 -12.63 -16.46 13.19
C ASN A 91 -12.45 -15.37 14.27
N PRO A 92 -11.24 -15.25 14.85
CA PRO A 92 -10.96 -14.21 15.84
C PRO A 92 -11.04 -12.81 15.20
N PRO A 93 -11.19 -11.74 15.99
CA PRO A 93 -11.00 -10.38 15.50
C PRO A 93 -9.60 -10.21 14.89
N VAL A 94 -9.52 -9.72 13.64
CA VAL A 94 -8.25 -9.49 12.94
C VAL A 94 -8.06 -8.01 12.62
N TYR A 95 -6.85 -7.50 12.82
CA TYR A 95 -6.40 -6.19 12.33
C TYR A 95 -5.17 -6.39 11.45
N ILE A 96 -5.22 -5.88 10.22
CA ILE A 96 -4.09 -5.91 9.30
C ILE A 96 -3.23 -4.69 9.61
N HIS A 97 -2.19 -4.86 10.41
CA HIS A 97 -1.33 -3.76 10.85
C HIS A 97 -0.43 -3.21 9.75
N GLU A 98 -0.07 -4.02 8.75
CA GLU A 98 0.78 -3.58 7.64
C GLU A 98 0.35 -4.28 6.35
N ASN A 99 0.13 -3.49 5.30
CA ASN A 99 -0.05 -3.96 3.95
C ASN A 99 0.35 -2.84 2.99
N GLY A 100 1.32 -3.08 2.08
CA GLY A 100 1.94 -2.00 1.32
C GLY A 100 2.67 -2.47 0.07
N GLN A 101 2.85 -1.54 -0.86
CA GLN A 101 3.58 -1.76 -2.11
C GLN A 101 4.89 -0.98 -2.10
N ARG A 102 5.98 -1.72 -2.33
CA ARG A 102 7.30 -1.16 -2.62
C ARG A 102 7.28 -0.44 -3.97
N THR A 103 7.81 0.77 -4.01
CA THR A 103 8.26 1.45 -5.23
C THR A 103 9.70 1.91 -5.04
N ARG A 104 10.39 2.27 -6.13
CA ARG A 104 11.71 2.90 -6.03
C ARG A 104 11.59 4.28 -5.38
N ARG A 105 12.55 4.71 -4.57
CA ARG A 105 12.55 6.04 -3.92
C ARG A 105 12.34 7.19 -4.92
N ASN A 106 13.12 7.21 -5.99
CA ASN A 106 13.10 8.28 -6.98
C ASN A 106 12.05 8.04 -8.07
N SER A 107 10.98 7.28 -7.76
CA SER A 107 9.82 7.19 -8.66
C SER A 107 9.06 8.51 -8.67
N THR A 108 8.32 8.77 -9.74
CA THR A 108 7.37 9.89 -9.82
C THR A 108 6.39 9.91 -8.63
N LEU A 109 5.88 11.10 -8.28
CA LEU A 109 4.76 11.25 -7.34
C LEU A 109 3.46 10.59 -7.88
N GLU A 110 3.41 10.30 -9.19
CA GLU A 110 2.34 9.52 -9.83
C GLU A 110 2.55 8.00 -9.67
N ASP A 111 2.45 7.52 -8.43
CA ASP A 111 2.70 6.13 -8.05
C ASP A 111 1.51 5.18 -8.33
N TRP A 112 1.12 5.10 -9.61
CA TRP A 112 0.05 4.22 -10.10
C TRP A 112 0.14 2.75 -9.64
N PRO A 113 1.32 2.11 -9.55
CA PRO A 113 1.42 0.76 -9.02
C PRO A 113 0.88 0.63 -7.59
N ARG A 114 1.15 1.61 -6.72
CA ARG A 114 0.64 1.64 -5.34
C ARG A 114 -0.86 1.85 -5.30
N VAL A 115 -1.41 2.69 -6.17
CA VAL A 115 -2.86 2.86 -6.33
C VAL A 115 -3.54 1.54 -6.72
N LYS A 116 -3.00 0.84 -7.73
CA LYS A 116 -3.51 -0.47 -8.16
C LYS A 116 -3.44 -1.50 -7.04
N TYR A 117 -2.35 -1.50 -6.28
CA TYR A 117 -2.18 -2.36 -5.12
C TYR A 117 -3.26 -2.10 -4.06
N LEU A 118 -3.39 -0.85 -3.61
CA LEU A 118 -4.37 -0.49 -2.58
C LEU A 118 -5.80 -0.84 -3.01
N HIS A 119 -6.18 -0.50 -4.25
CA HIS A 119 -7.48 -0.85 -4.80
C HIS A 119 -7.72 -2.36 -4.78
N GLY A 120 -6.74 -3.15 -5.24
CA GLY A 120 -6.85 -4.61 -5.26
C GLY A 120 -6.99 -5.22 -3.87
N TYR A 121 -6.08 -4.89 -2.96
CA TYR A 121 -6.04 -5.49 -1.61
C TYR A 121 -7.22 -5.06 -0.74
N ILE A 122 -7.66 -3.81 -0.82
CA ILE A 122 -8.85 -3.34 -0.10
C ILE A 122 -10.12 -4.01 -0.68
N GLY A 123 -10.20 -4.20 -2.00
CA GLY A 123 -11.28 -4.97 -2.63
C GLY A 123 -11.33 -6.43 -2.14
N SER A 124 -10.20 -7.13 -2.15
CA SER A 124 -10.12 -8.51 -1.64
C SER A 124 -10.40 -8.63 -0.14
N LEU A 125 -10.04 -7.61 0.65
CA LEU A 125 -10.45 -7.50 2.04
C LEU A 125 -11.98 -7.37 2.17
N LEU A 126 -12.61 -6.53 1.36
CA LEU A 126 -14.06 -6.40 1.33
C LEU A 126 -14.74 -7.73 0.98
N ASP A 127 -14.20 -8.47 0.02
CA ASP A 127 -14.70 -9.81 -0.31
C ASP A 127 -14.56 -10.80 0.85
N ALA A 128 -13.45 -10.73 1.60
CA ALA A 128 -13.26 -11.53 2.81
C ALA A 128 -14.29 -11.17 3.91
N LEU A 129 -14.58 -9.87 4.10
CA LEU A 129 -15.62 -9.40 5.04
C LEU A 129 -17.00 -9.89 4.62
N ARG A 130 -17.34 -9.77 3.34
CA ARG A 130 -18.60 -10.30 2.77
C ARG A 130 -18.72 -11.81 2.94
N ASN A 131 -17.59 -12.52 2.97
CA ASN A 131 -17.52 -13.95 3.27
C ASN A 131 -17.46 -14.28 4.77
N GLY A 132 -17.68 -13.31 5.66
CA GLY A 132 -17.79 -13.53 7.11
C GLY A 132 -16.48 -13.49 7.88
N SER A 133 -15.38 -12.99 7.29
CA SER A 133 -14.15 -12.71 8.05
C SER A 133 -14.41 -11.68 9.14
N ASN A 134 -13.98 -11.94 10.38
CA ASN A 134 -14.06 -11.01 11.51
C ASN A 134 -12.89 -10.01 11.49
N THR A 135 -12.51 -9.53 10.30
CA THR A 135 -11.49 -8.48 10.16
C THR A 135 -12.12 -7.14 10.52
N ARG A 136 -11.40 -6.32 11.29
CA ARG A 136 -11.92 -5.06 11.86
C ARG A 136 -11.10 -3.84 11.51
N GLY A 137 -9.91 -4.01 10.95
CA GLY A 137 -9.16 -2.88 10.45
C GLY A 137 -8.05 -3.22 9.46
N TYR A 138 -7.63 -2.19 8.73
CA TYR A 138 -6.62 -2.24 7.69
C TYR A 138 -5.74 -0.98 7.75
N PHE A 139 -4.44 -1.19 7.87
CA PHE A 139 -3.44 -0.15 7.97
C PHE A 139 -2.45 -0.27 6.81
N THR A 140 -2.42 0.76 5.95
CA THR A 140 -1.51 0.79 4.80
C THR A 140 -0.08 1.08 5.25
N TRP A 141 0.87 0.25 4.81
CA TRP A 141 2.30 0.51 4.98
C TRP A 141 2.82 1.28 3.76
N SER A 142 3.26 2.54 3.88
CA SER A 142 3.42 3.35 5.11
C SER A 142 2.82 4.74 4.97
N PHE A 143 2.68 5.46 6.08
CA PHE A 143 2.23 6.86 6.05
C PHE A 143 3.22 7.78 5.33
N LEU A 144 4.51 7.70 5.69
CA LEU A 144 5.60 8.47 5.11
C LEU A 144 6.65 7.54 4.51
N ASP A 145 7.39 8.01 3.52
CA ASP A 145 8.66 7.40 3.17
C ASP A 145 9.60 7.43 4.38
N LEU A 146 10.33 6.34 4.54
CA LEU A 146 11.07 6.04 5.75
C LEU A 146 12.30 5.20 5.39
N PHE A 147 13.12 4.90 6.41
CA PHE A 147 14.24 3.98 6.26
C PHE A 147 13.73 2.52 6.24
N GLU A 148 13.82 1.81 5.13
CA GLU A 148 13.44 0.40 5.08
C GLU A 148 14.57 -0.51 5.54
N MET A 149 14.30 -1.39 6.51
CA MET A 149 15.35 -2.12 7.22
C MET A 149 16.28 -2.94 6.31
N LEU A 150 15.73 -3.49 5.23
CA LEU A 150 16.46 -4.33 4.28
C LEU A 150 16.95 -3.58 3.04
N ASP A 151 16.33 -2.44 2.70
CA ASP A 151 16.58 -1.70 1.47
C ASP A 151 17.19 -0.29 1.69
N GLY A 152 17.35 0.10 2.94
CA GLY A 152 17.66 1.46 3.34
C GLY A 152 16.69 2.46 2.74
N TYR A 153 17.23 3.52 2.15
CA TYR A 153 16.44 4.57 1.53
C TYR A 153 16.13 4.33 0.05
N GLU A 154 16.61 3.25 -0.56
CA GLU A 154 16.42 2.98 -2.00
C GLU A 154 14.97 2.64 -2.35
N SER A 155 14.23 2.16 -1.35
CA SER A 155 12.81 1.80 -1.43
C SER A 155 11.91 2.85 -0.82
N SER A 156 10.69 2.89 -1.34
CA SER A 156 9.63 3.76 -0.89
C SER A 156 8.35 2.95 -0.71
N TYR A 157 7.68 3.15 0.42
CA TYR A 157 6.35 2.60 0.73
C TYR A 157 5.33 3.69 1.08
N GLY A 158 5.80 4.91 1.35
CA GLY A 158 5.00 5.98 1.89
C GLY A 158 3.93 6.49 0.95
N LEU A 159 2.76 6.79 1.50
CA LEU A 159 1.77 7.68 0.85
C LEU A 159 2.36 9.08 0.62
N TYR A 160 3.26 9.53 1.50
CA TYR A 160 3.99 10.78 1.34
C TYR A 160 5.46 10.53 1.02
N PHE A 161 5.96 11.21 -0.01
CA PHE A 161 7.39 11.32 -0.28
C PHE A 161 8.06 12.19 0.80
N VAL A 162 9.27 11.81 1.20
CA VAL A 162 10.13 12.61 2.08
C VAL A 162 11.42 12.93 1.32
N ASP A 163 11.62 14.21 1.04
CA ASP A 163 12.85 14.72 0.46
C ASP A 163 13.98 14.65 1.51
N LEU A 164 14.99 13.82 1.27
CA LEU A 164 16.14 13.68 2.19
C LEU A 164 17.27 14.66 1.87
N ASP A 165 17.23 15.27 0.68
CA ASP A 165 18.22 16.25 0.26
C ASP A 165 17.81 17.66 0.76
N ASP A 166 16.53 17.87 1.04
CA ASP A 166 16.00 19.04 1.73
C ASP A 166 16.29 18.96 3.26
N PRO A 167 17.00 19.94 3.86
CA PRO A 167 17.32 19.96 5.29
C PRO A 167 16.08 20.00 6.20
N ASP A 168 14.93 20.48 5.72
CA ASP A 168 13.68 20.52 6.46
C ASP A 168 12.86 19.22 6.30
N LEU A 169 13.40 18.24 5.56
CA LEU A 169 12.79 16.95 5.25
C LEU A 169 11.37 17.10 4.70
N LYS A 170 11.22 17.94 3.67
CA LYS A 170 9.90 18.32 3.14
C LYS A 170 9.11 17.09 2.70
N ARG A 171 7.82 17.06 3.03
CA ARG A 171 6.90 15.98 2.67
C ARG A 171 5.96 16.38 1.55
N GLN A 172 5.77 15.48 0.59
CA GLN A 172 4.89 15.69 -0.56
C GLN A 172 3.91 14.53 -0.71
N PRO A 173 2.59 14.77 -0.83
CA PRO A 173 1.61 13.71 -1.05
C PRO A 173 1.82 13.08 -2.43
N LYS A 174 1.80 11.74 -2.50
CA LYS A 174 1.77 11.01 -3.77
C LYS A 174 0.34 10.82 -4.26
N LEU A 175 0.19 10.37 -5.50
CA LEU A 175 -1.11 10.02 -6.09
C LEU A 175 -1.89 9.03 -5.19
N SER A 176 -1.20 8.03 -4.64
CA SER A 176 -1.77 7.07 -3.69
C SER A 176 -2.32 7.72 -2.41
N ALA A 177 -1.71 8.79 -1.89
CA ALA A 177 -2.24 9.54 -0.75
C ALA A 177 -3.57 10.19 -1.10
N HIS A 178 -3.67 10.81 -2.28
CA HIS A 178 -4.91 11.43 -2.74
C HIS A 178 -6.00 10.37 -2.98
N TRP A 179 -5.65 9.25 -3.61
CA TRP A 179 -6.56 8.13 -3.82
C TRP A 179 -7.09 7.60 -2.48
N TYR A 180 -6.21 7.29 -1.53
CA TYR A 180 -6.59 6.74 -0.23
C TYR A 180 -7.45 7.73 0.57
N SER A 181 -7.11 9.03 0.54
CA SER A 181 -7.94 10.07 1.18
C SER A 181 -9.35 10.16 0.57
N ASN A 182 -9.47 10.06 -0.75
CA ASN A 182 -10.78 10.08 -1.42
C ASN A 182 -11.59 8.83 -1.08
N PHE A 183 -10.97 7.65 -1.05
CA PHE A 183 -11.61 6.41 -0.62
C PHE A 183 -12.17 6.55 0.79
N LEU A 184 -11.36 6.99 1.75
CA LEU A 184 -11.77 7.19 3.15
C LEU A 184 -12.91 8.20 3.32
N LYS A 185 -13.04 9.16 2.40
CA LYS A 185 -14.13 10.14 2.37
C LYS A 185 -15.40 9.62 1.68
N GLY A 186 -15.47 8.34 1.33
CA GLY A 186 -16.62 7.73 0.65
C GLY A 186 -16.79 8.19 -0.80
N LYS A 187 -15.79 8.84 -1.41
CA LYS A 187 -15.90 9.26 -2.81
C LYS A 187 -15.79 8.04 -3.72
N ASN A 188 -16.71 7.94 -4.68
CA ASN A 188 -16.76 6.83 -5.61
C ASN A 188 -15.59 6.96 -6.61
N ILE A 189 -14.57 6.12 -6.48
CA ILE A 189 -13.39 6.17 -7.35
C ILE A 189 -13.64 5.27 -8.56
N SER A 190 -14.51 5.72 -9.47
CA SER A 190 -14.64 5.10 -10.79
C SER A 190 -13.45 5.45 -11.68
N SER A 191 -13.35 4.80 -12.85
CA SER A 191 -12.53 5.25 -13.99
C SER A 191 -12.64 6.77 -14.26
N ASP A 192 -13.82 7.36 -14.03
CA ASP A 192 -14.05 8.81 -14.17
C ASP A 192 -13.44 9.59 -13.01
N GLY A 193 -13.48 9.05 -11.79
CA GLY A 193 -12.79 9.60 -10.63
C GLY A 193 -11.27 9.59 -10.78
N TYR A 194 -10.70 8.61 -11.49
CA TYR A 194 -9.28 8.61 -11.86
C TYR A 194 -8.93 9.72 -12.87
N ILE A 195 -9.80 9.98 -13.85
CA ILE A 195 -9.65 11.08 -14.82
C ILE A 195 -9.79 12.44 -14.11
N GLU A 196 -10.73 12.56 -13.18
CA GLU A 196 -10.93 13.76 -12.39
C GLU A 196 -9.78 14.01 -11.41
N LEU A 197 -9.20 12.95 -10.82
CA LEU A 197 -8.01 13.03 -10.00
C LEU A 197 -6.79 13.52 -10.82
N GLN A 198 -6.60 12.98 -12.03
CA GLN A 198 -5.57 13.49 -12.95
C GLN A 198 -5.79 14.96 -13.30
N LYS A 199 -7.03 15.36 -13.63
CA LYS A 199 -7.35 16.77 -13.91
C LYS A 199 -7.06 17.68 -12.72
N ASN A 200 -7.39 17.25 -11.50
CA ASN A 200 -7.14 18.02 -10.28
C ASN A 200 -5.65 18.12 -9.95
N ILE A 201 -4.87 17.06 -10.15
CA ILE A 201 -3.40 17.10 -9.98
C ILE A 201 -2.77 18.06 -11.00
N SER A 202 -3.16 17.95 -12.26
CA SER A 202 -2.69 18.86 -13.32
C SER A 202 -3.10 20.32 -13.08
N ALA A 203 -4.23 20.57 -12.44
CA ALA A 203 -4.71 21.91 -12.07
C ALA A 203 -3.99 22.52 -10.84
N VAL A 204 -3.36 21.69 -9.99
CA VAL A 204 -2.53 22.13 -8.86
C VAL A 204 -1.06 22.35 -9.30
N SER A 205 -0.67 21.80 -10.45
CA SER A 205 0.65 21.90 -11.07
C SER A 205 0.98 23.14 -11.95
N PRO A 206 0.32 24.33 -11.89
CA PRO A 206 0.84 25.50 -12.61
C PRO A 206 2.03 26.20 -11.93
N TYR A 207 2.39 25.84 -10.68
CA TYR A 207 3.28 26.66 -9.85
C TYR A 207 4.74 26.18 -9.72
N PHE A 208 5.20 25.18 -10.48
CA PHE A 208 6.58 24.68 -10.34
C PHE A 208 7.26 24.34 -11.67
N LEU A 209 7.32 25.32 -12.58
CA LEU A 209 8.34 25.39 -13.62
C LEU A 209 8.98 26.78 -13.61
N GLU A 210 9.90 27.00 -12.66
CA GLU A 210 11.06 27.89 -12.77
C GLU A 210 12.24 27.26 -12.03
#